data_AF-A0A453NBP7-F1
#
_entry.id   AF-A0A453NBP7-F1
#
_cell.length_a   1.000
_cell.length_b   1.000
_cell.length_c   1.000
_cell.angle_alpha   90.00
_cell.angle_beta   90.00
_cell.angle_gamma   90.00
#
_symmetry.space_group_name_H-M   'P 1'
#
loop_
_entity.id
_entity.type
_entity.pdbx_description
1 polymer ?
#
loop_
_entity_poly.entity_id
_entity_poly.type
_entity_poly.pdbx_seq_one_letter_code
_entity_poly.pdbx_strand_id
1 'polypeptide(L)'
;MSPSLPCVGRLGPLPLLLDCSPMPTAHRRFHFEDFWLRLDGFHDTVAAAWGSVHYPDPFHRLMLCFQATARRLTSWSAKTTGSIRDKLAISRELISRFDKAQEDRALTPEEDWLRKRLKVSYLGLASLERTIARQRARIATLKDGDASTGFFHRQCSFHRQKNRIFSLAVDGHTLTDQDAMPQAAFEHFDKILG
;
A
#
# COMPACT_ATOMS: atom_id res chain seq x y z
N MET A 1 -42.20 8.92 41.74
CA MET A 1 -41.13 7.96 41.40
C MET A 1 -39.90 8.78 41.07
N SER A 2 -38.87 8.66 41.91
CA SER A 2 -37.76 9.60 42.07
C SER A 2 -36.77 9.60 40.90
N PRO A 3 -36.09 10.73 40.61
CA PRO A 3 -34.99 10.79 39.66
C PRO A 3 -33.68 10.39 40.37
N SER A 4 -32.95 9.42 39.81
CA SER A 4 -31.61 9.08 40.28
C SER A 4 -30.56 9.92 39.54
N LEU A 5 -29.90 10.82 40.27
CA LEU A 5 -28.67 11.51 39.89
C LEU A 5 -27.52 10.51 39.67
N PRO A 6 -26.57 10.77 38.76
CA PRO A 6 -25.32 10.03 38.72
C PRO A 6 -24.36 10.58 39.79
N CYS A 7 -23.88 9.67 40.63
CA CYS A 7 -22.81 9.91 41.59
C CYS A 7 -21.54 10.39 40.87
N VAL A 8 -21.14 11.63 41.13
CA VAL A 8 -19.80 12.13 40.81
C VAL A 8 -18.83 11.46 41.78
N GLY A 9 -17.96 10.60 41.25
CA GLY A 9 -17.01 9.84 42.02
C GLY A 9 -15.71 9.59 41.27
N ARG A 10 -14.72 10.45 41.57
CA ARG A 10 -13.29 10.14 41.68
C ARG A 10 -12.48 10.00 40.38
N LEU A 11 -11.52 10.92 40.24
CA LEU A 11 -10.40 10.92 39.29
C LEU A 11 -9.67 9.56 39.28
N GLY A 12 -9.73 8.88 38.16
CA GLY A 12 -8.87 7.76 37.77
C GLY A 12 -8.45 7.96 36.30
N PRO A 13 -7.33 7.36 35.84
CA PRO A 13 -6.78 7.59 34.51
C PRO A 13 -7.86 7.26 33.46
N LEU A 14 -8.21 8.24 32.62
CA LEU A 14 -9.14 8.01 31.51
C LEU A 14 -8.64 6.79 30.73
N PRO A 15 -9.39 5.68 30.68
CA PRO A 15 -9.08 4.64 29.73
C PRO A 15 -9.27 5.27 28.35
N LEU A 16 -8.21 5.25 27.53
CA LEU A 16 -8.33 5.57 26.12
C LEU A 16 -9.37 4.61 25.55
N LEU A 17 -10.59 5.11 25.33
CA LEU A 17 -11.67 4.36 24.73
C LEU A 17 -11.27 4.14 23.27
N LEU A 18 -10.59 3.03 23.02
CA LEU A 18 -10.27 2.55 21.69
C LEU A 18 -11.57 2.07 21.07
N ASP A 19 -12.15 2.94 20.25
CA ASP A 19 -13.21 2.56 19.33
C ASP A 19 -12.64 1.54 18.33
N CYS A 20 -12.99 0.27 18.57
CA CYS A 20 -12.64 -0.88 17.74
C CYS A 20 -13.74 -1.20 16.72
N SER A 21 -14.65 -0.26 16.43
CA SER A 21 -15.61 -0.46 15.36
C SER A 21 -14.88 -0.75 14.04
N PRO A 22 -15.31 -1.77 13.27
CA PRO A 22 -14.73 -2.07 11.97
C PRO A 22 -15.00 -0.88 11.05
N MET A 23 -13.99 -0.03 10.90
CA MET A 23 -14.13 1.18 10.10
C MET A 23 -14.38 0.82 8.62
N PRO A 24 -15.36 1.46 7.98
CA PRO A 24 -15.52 1.43 6.54
C PRO A 24 -14.18 1.60 5.81
N THR A 25 -13.88 0.65 4.93
CA THR A 25 -12.71 0.74 4.06
C THR A 25 -12.90 1.90 3.10
N ALA A 26 -12.31 3.06 3.41
CA ALA A 26 -12.23 4.17 2.48
C ALA A 26 -11.68 3.66 1.13
N HIS A 27 -12.34 4.01 0.02
CA HIS A 27 -11.89 3.63 -1.31
C HIS A 27 -10.44 4.08 -1.51
N ARG A 28 -9.55 3.10 -1.73
CA ARG A 28 -8.12 3.35 -1.88
C ARG A 28 -7.90 4.19 -3.14
N ARG A 29 -7.51 5.45 -2.97
CA ARG A 29 -7.18 6.34 -4.08
C ARG A 29 -6.08 5.71 -4.94
N PHE A 30 -6.22 5.84 -6.26
CA PHE A 30 -5.18 5.44 -7.19
C PHE A 30 -3.92 6.26 -6.92
N HIS A 31 -2.79 5.58 -6.77
CA HIS A 31 -1.49 6.22 -6.63
C HIS A 31 -0.55 5.53 -7.61
N PHE A 32 -0.03 6.31 -8.56
CA PHE A 32 0.98 5.82 -9.48
C PHE A 32 2.29 5.55 -8.73
N GLU A 33 2.94 4.42 -8.99
CA GLU A 33 4.25 4.12 -8.41
C GLU A 33 5.28 4.08 -9.54
N ASP A 34 6.31 4.92 -9.45
CA ASP A 34 7.31 5.11 -10.50
C ASP A 34 8.02 3.82 -10.93
N PHE A 35 8.25 2.87 -10.00
CA PHE A 35 8.85 1.59 -10.35
C PHE A 35 8.02 0.74 -11.31
N TRP A 36 6.73 1.02 -11.49
CA TRP A 36 5.89 0.31 -12.46
C TRP A 36 6.46 0.41 -13.88
N LEU A 37 7.11 1.53 -14.22
CA LEU A 37 7.75 1.75 -15.53
C LEU A 37 8.87 0.74 -15.84
N ARG A 38 9.43 0.10 -14.80
CA ARG A 38 10.52 -0.87 -14.93
C ARG A 38 10.05 -2.32 -14.91
N LEU A 39 8.74 -2.54 -14.79
CA LEU A 39 8.15 -3.87 -14.73
C LEU A 39 7.56 -4.27 -16.07
N ASP A 40 7.83 -5.51 -16.46
CA ASP A 40 7.26 -6.09 -17.66
C ASP A 40 5.71 -6.08 -17.60
N GLY A 41 5.09 -5.75 -18.73
CA GLY A 41 3.64 -5.68 -18.87
C GLY A 41 3.00 -4.36 -18.42
N PHE A 42 3.76 -3.38 -17.92
CA PHE A 42 3.22 -2.04 -17.63
C PHE A 42 2.63 -1.39 -18.89
N HIS A 43 3.46 -1.26 -19.94
CA HIS A 43 3.06 -0.62 -21.19
C HIS A 43 1.89 -1.34 -21.86
N ASP A 44 1.90 -2.67 -21.87
CA ASP A 44 0.81 -3.49 -22.43
C ASP A 44 -0.50 -3.26 -21.66
N THR A 45 -0.41 -3.16 -20.32
CA THR A 45 -1.58 -2.90 -19.47
C THR A 45 -2.20 -1.53 -19.75
N VAL A 46 -1.37 -0.51 -19.96
CA VAL A 46 -1.82 0.85 -20.31
C VAL A 46 -2.41 0.87 -21.72
N ALA A 47 -1.73 0.30 -22.70
CA ALA A 47 -2.21 0.23 -24.09
C ALA A 47 -3.57 -0.48 -24.18
N ALA A 48 -3.71 -1.63 -23.51
CA ALA A 48 -4.97 -2.36 -23.44
C ALA A 48 -6.08 -1.58 -22.70
N ALA A 49 -5.73 -0.73 -21.72
CA ALA A 49 -6.70 0.14 -21.07
C ALA A 49 -7.24 1.19 -22.03
N TRP A 50 -6.34 1.87 -22.75
CA TRP A 50 -6.70 2.94 -23.68
C TRP A 50 -7.48 2.40 -24.89
N GLY A 51 -7.08 1.24 -25.40
CA GLY A 51 -7.79 0.56 -26.49
C GLY A 51 -9.19 0.06 -26.11
N SER A 52 -9.54 -0.01 -24.82
CA SER A 52 -10.86 -0.44 -24.36
C SER A 52 -11.93 0.67 -24.38
N VAL A 53 -11.52 1.93 -24.55
CA VAL A 53 -12.42 3.09 -24.42
C VAL A 53 -12.76 3.69 -25.78
N HIS A 54 -14.06 3.69 -26.08
CA HIS A 54 -14.64 4.29 -27.27
C HIS A 54 -15.76 5.23 -26.84
N TYR A 55 -15.53 6.54 -26.99
CA TYR A 55 -16.53 7.57 -26.71
C TYR A 55 -16.42 8.71 -27.73
N PRO A 56 -17.55 9.27 -28.23
CA PRO A 56 -17.53 10.29 -29.27
C PRO A 56 -16.88 11.60 -28.85
N ASP A 57 -17.17 12.08 -27.63
CA ASP A 57 -16.58 13.31 -27.10
C ASP A 57 -15.11 13.07 -26.67
N PRO A 58 -14.15 13.84 -27.21
CA PRO A 58 -12.74 13.66 -26.89
C PRO A 58 -12.41 13.85 -25.39
N PHE A 59 -13.07 14.79 -24.70
CA PHE A 59 -12.78 15.08 -23.30
C PHE A 59 -13.29 13.98 -22.37
N HIS A 60 -14.53 13.53 -22.57
CA HIS A 60 -15.06 12.35 -21.87
C HIS A 60 -14.27 11.10 -22.20
N ARG A 61 -13.86 10.91 -23.46
CA ARG A 61 -13.02 9.77 -23.84
C ARG A 61 -11.70 9.76 -23.06
N LEU A 62 -11.04 10.91 -22.97
CA LEU A 62 -9.79 11.06 -22.21
C LEU A 62 -9.99 10.73 -20.71
N MET A 63 -11.05 11.27 -20.10
CA MET A 63 -11.40 10.96 -18.72
C MET A 63 -11.61 9.46 -18.51
N LEU A 64 -12.38 8.81 -19.40
CA LEU A 64 -12.64 7.37 -19.35
C LEU A 64 -11.36 6.55 -19.55
N CYS A 65 -10.45 6.98 -20.42
CA CYS A 65 -9.12 6.37 -20.56
C CYS A 65 -8.32 6.41 -19.25
N PHE A 66 -8.30 7.55 -18.55
CA PHE A 66 -7.62 7.65 -17.25
C PHE A 66 -8.25 6.75 -16.20
N GLN A 67 -9.59 6.69 -16.13
CA GLN A 67 -10.30 5.80 -15.21
C GLN A 67 -10.02 4.31 -15.50
N ALA A 68 -10.06 3.91 -16.77
CA ALA A 68 -9.74 2.55 -17.19
C ALA A 68 -8.29 2.18 -16.86
N THR A 69 -7.36 3.11 -17.11
CA THR A 69 -5.93 2.94 -16.81
C THR A 69 -5.70 2.78 -15.32
N ALA A 70 -6.27 3.66 -14.49
CA ALA A 70 -6.14 3.59 -13.04
C ALA A 70 -6.65 2.24 -12.49
N ARG A 71 -7.81 1.77 -12.96
CA ARG A 71 -8.38 0.47 -12.55
C ARG A 71 -7.49 -0.70 -12.96
N ARG A 72 -7.05 -0.74 -14.23
CA ARG A 72 -6.21 -1.82 -14.76
C ARG A 72 -4.84 -1.87 -14.08
N LEU A 73 -4.18 -0.72 -13.91
CA LEU A 73 -2.89 -0.65 -13.20
C LEU A 73 -3.02 -1.01 -11.72
N THR A 74 -4.13 -0.68 -11.06
CA THR A 74 -4.36 -1.10 -9.66
C THR A 74 -4.44 -2.63 -9.56
N SER A 75 -5.17 -3.28 -10.47
CA SER A 75 -5.26 -4.75 -10.48
C SER A 75 -3.93 -5.41 -10.86
N TRP A 76 -3.27 -4.92 -11.91
CA TRP A 76 -1.99 -5.44 -12.38
C TRP A 76 -0.90 -5.29 -11.31
N SER A 77 -0.74 -4.10 -10.71
CA SER A 77 0.29 -3.86 -9.69
C SER A 77 0.11 -4.72 -8.43
N ALA A 78 -1.14 -4.99 -8.03
CA ALA A 78 -1.42 -5.91 -6.92
C ALA A 78 -0.94 -7.34 -7.22
N LYS A 79 -1.21 -7.83 -8.44
CA LYS A 79 -0.75 -9.14 -8.91
C LYS A 79 0.78 -9.20 -9.03
N THR A 80 1.38 -8.19 -9.65
CA THR A 80 2.83 -8.15 -9.88
C THR A 80 3.61 -8.04 -8.56
N THR A 81 3.16 -7.17 -7.63
CA THR A 81 3.79 -7.05 -6.30
C THR A 81 3.60 -8.32 -5.47
N GLY A 82 2.45 -9.00 -5.59
CA GLY A 82 2.24 -10.33 -5.01
C GLY A 82 3.27 -11.33 -5.53
N SER A 83 3.37 -11.45 -6.86
CA SER A 83 4.32 -12.35 -7.52
C SER A 83 5.78 -12.11 -7.12
N ILE A 84 6.21 -10.85 -6.94
CA ILE A 84 7.57 -10.54 -6.47
C ILE A 84 7.81 -11.14 -5.07
N ARG A 85 6.86 -10.96 -4.13
CA ARG A 85 6.97 -11.51 -2.77
C ARG A 85 6.96 -13.03 -2.76
N ASP A 86 6.12 -13.64 -3.59
CA ASP A 86 6.05 -15.10 -3.72
C ASP A 86 7.36 -15.67 -4.28
N LYS A 87 7.90 -15.06 -5.34
CA LYS A 87 9.20 -15.45 -5.92
C LYS A 87 10.34 -15.32 -4.91
N LEU A 88 10.33 -14.29 -4.07
CA LEU A 88 11.30 -14.13 -2.98
C LEU A 88 11.18 -15.24 -1.93
N ALA A 89 9.97 -15.55 -1.49
CA ALA A 89 9.70 -16.61 -0.51
C ALA A 89 10.14 -17.98 -1.05
N ILE A 90 9.75 -18.31 -2.29
CA ILE A 90 10.13 -19.56 -2.96
C ILE A 90 11.65 -19.64 -3.11
N SER A 91 12.30 -18.57 -3.58
CA SER A 91 13.76 -18.56 -3.77
C SER A 91 14.48 -18.76 -2.44
N ARG A 92 14.02 -18.10 -1.36
CA ARG A 92 14.59 -18.24 -0.01
C ARG A 92 14.46 -19.67 0.51
N GLU A 93 13.29 -20.28 0.37
CA GLU A 93 13.03 -21.66 0.78
C GLU A 93 13.91 -22.65 0.01
N LEU A 94 13.99 -22.53 -1.32
CA LEU A 94 14.83 -23.41 -2.13
C LEU A 94 16.32 -23.27 -1.81
N ILE A 95 16.81 -22.03 -1.63
CA ILE A 95 18.19 -21.79 -1.20
C ILE A 95 18.44 -22.45 0.16
N SER A 96 17.53 -22.30 1.12
CA SER A 96 17.66 -22.92 2.44
C SER A 96 17.70 -24.45 2.38
N ARG A 97 16.91 -25.08 1.49
CA ARG A 97 16.95 -26.53 1.29
C ARG A 97 18.28 -27.00 0.72
N PHE A 98 18.83 -26.28 -0.25
CA PHE A 98 20.15 -26.59 -0.79
C PHE A 98 21.27 -26.36 0.22
N ASP A 99 21.16 -25.32 1.04
CA ASP A 99 22.12 -25.04 2.11
C ASP A 99 22.12 -26.19 3.14
N LYS A 100 20.94 -26.67 3.55
CA LYS A 100 20.81 -27.84 4.42
C LYS A 100 21.35 -29.12 3.77
N ALA A 101 21.04 -29.35 2.49
CA ALA A 101 21.53 -30.54 1.79
C ALA A 101 23.06 -30.57 1.70
N GLN A 102 23.74 -29.42 1.68
CA GLN A 102 25.20 -29.33 1.71
C GLN A 102 25.83 -29.77 3.03
N GLU A 103 25.10 -29.68 4.14
CA GLU A 103 25.57 -30.15 5.44
C GLU A 103 25.63 -31.68 5.49
N ASP A 104 24.70 -32.36 4.80
CA ASP A 104 24.59 -33.81 4.79
C ASP A 104 25.36 -34.48 3.62
N ARG A 105 25.43 -33.82 2.45
CA ARG A 105 26.07 -34.37 1.23
C ARG A 105 26.59 -33.30 0.28
N ALA A 106 27.45 -33.69 -0.66
CA ALA A 106 27.78 -32.84 -1.80
C ALA A 106 26.56 -32.64 -2.71
N LEU A 107 26.36 -31.42 -3.21
CA LEU A 107 25.36 -31.11 -4.24
C LEU A 107 25.83 -31.62 -5.60
N THR A 108 24.88 -32.06 -6.43
CA THR A 108 25.19 -32.36 -7.83
C THR A 108 25.50 -31.07 -8.60
N PRO A 109 26.19 -31.14 -9.75
CA PRO A 109 26.46 -29.95 -10.56
C PRO A 109 25.20 -29.18 -10.97
N GLU A 110 24.09 -29.88 -11.21
CA GLU A 110 22.80 -29.28 -11.56
C GLU A 110 22.15 -28.54 -10.38
N GLU A 111 22.19 -29.15 -9.19
CA GLU A 111 21.69 -28.53 -7.96
C GLU A 111 22.48 -27.27 -7.60
N ASP A 112 23.81 -27.33 -7.70
CA ASP A 112 24.67 -26.18 -7.43
C ASP A 112 24.46 -25.05 -8.45
N TRP A 113 24.29 -25.40 -9.74
CA TRP A 113 23.92 -24.43 -10.77
C TRP A 113 22.58 -23.75 -10.46
N LEU A 114 21.55 -24.52 -10.11
CA LEU A 114 20.23 -23.99 -9.78
C LEU A 114 20.27 -23.10 -8.54
N ARG A 115 20.98 -23.53 -7.47
CA ARG A 115 21.17 -22.73 -6.26
C ARG A 115 21.85 -21.38 -6.56
N LYS A 116 22.91 -21.38 -7.37
CA LYS A 116 23.59 -20.14 -7.80
C LYS A 116 22.63 -19.21 -8.55
N ARG A 117 21.84 -19.76 -9.48
CA ARG A 117 20.84 -19.02 -10.25
C ARG A 117 19.73 -18.44 -9.38
N LEU A 118 19.27 -19.19 -8.39
CA LEU A 118 18.30 -18.72 -7.38
C LEU A 118 18.87 -17.60 -6.52
N LYS A 119 20.13 -17.69 -6.07
CA LYS A 119 20.78 -16.61 -5.31
C LYS A 119 20.85 -15.31 -6.09
N VAL A 120 21.26 -15.36 -7.37
CA VAL A 120 21.30 -14.16 -8.24
C VAL A 120 19.90 -13.57 -8.44
N SER A 121 18.91 -14.40 -8.76
CA SER A 121 17.52 -13.98 -8.92
C SER A 121 16.96 -13.35 -7.63
N TYR A 122 17.20 -13.98 -6.48
CA TYR A 122 16.78 -13.50 -5.17
C TYR A 122 17.37 -12.12 -4.85
N LEU A 123 18.67 -11.91 -5.11
CA LEU A 123 19.30 -10.61 -4.89
C LEU A 123 18.67 -9.51 -5.75
N GLY A 124 18.39 -9.80 -7.03
CA GLY A 124 17.70 -8.86 -7.93
C GLY A 124 16.30 -8.51 -7.44
N LEU A 125 15.50 -9.53 -7.07
CA LEU A 125 14.14 -9.33 -6.54
C LEU A 125 14.15 -8.59 -5.19
N ALA A 126 15.11 -8.86 -4.32
CA ALA A 126 15.22 -8.22 -3.01
C ALA A 126 15.62 -6.75 -3.14
N SER A 127 16.50 -6.44 -4.11
CA SER A 127 16.86 -5.06 -4.46
C SER A 127 15.65 -4.27 -4.98
N LEU A 128 14.84 -4.91 -5.84
CA LEU A 128 13.59 -4.33 -6.33
C LEU A 128 12.59 -4.09 -5.18
N GLU A 129 12.34 -5.09 -4.33
CA GLU A 129 11.43 -4.95 -3.18
C GLU A 129 11.88 -3.84 -2.24
N ARG A 130 13.19 -3.72 -1.98
CA ARG A 130 13.77 -2.63 -1.19
C ARG A 130 13.50 -1.27 -1.82
N THR A 131 13.70 -1.15 -3.13
CA THR A 131 13.44 0.08 -3.87
C THR A 131 11.97 0.49 -3.77
N ILE A 132 11.05 -0.47 -3.93
CA ILE A 132 9.60 -0.28 -3.77
C ILE A 132 9.28 0.19 -2.35
N ALA A 133 9.82 -0.47 -1.33
CA ALA A 133 9.58 -0.13 0.07
C ALA A 133 10.09 1.28 0.40
N ARG A 134 11.27 1.67 -0.07
CA ARG A 134 11.85 3.00 0.11
C ARG A 134 11.00 4.09 -0.55
N GLN A 135 10.56 3.87 -1.80
CA GLN A 135 9.69 4.80 -2.51
C GLN A 135 8.37 5.01 -1.75
N ARG A 136 7.74 3.92 -1.29
CA ARG A 136 6.48 3.99 -0.51
C ARG A 136 6.64 4.70 0.82
N ALA A 137 7.78 4.53 1.49
CA ALA A 137 8.07 5.20 2.76
C ALA A 137 8.39 6.69 2.62
N ARG A 138 8.62 7.19 1.39
CA ARG A 138 9.08 8.57 1.11
C ARG A 138 10.40 8.92 1.81
N ILE A 139 11.34 7.97 1.92
CA ILE A 139 12.63 8.17 2.61
C ILE A 139 13.76 8.34 1.59
N ALA A 140 14.37 9.53 1.56
CA ALA A 140 15.41 9.91 0.61
C ALA A 140 16.80 9.36 0.95
N THR A 141 17.09 9.04 2.22
CA THR A 141 18.44 8.62 2.65
C THR A 141 18.36 7.77 3.92
N LEU A 142 18.73 6.50 3.80
CA LEU A 142 19.11 5.67 4.95
C LEU A 142 20.58 5.30 4.71
N LYS A 143 21.45 5.50 5.70
CA LYS A 143 22.79 4.88 5.65
C LYS A 143 22.59 3.38 5.75
N ASP A 144 23.05 2.65 4.72
CA ASP A 144 22.86 1.21 4.57
C ASP A 144 23.38 0.44 5.79
N GLY A 145 22.59 -0.52 6.27
CA GLY A 145 22.98 -1.36 7.40
C GLY A 145 22.06 -2.54 7.67
N ASP A 146 20.79 -2.49 7.27
CA ASP A 146 19.85 -3.60 7.49
C ASP A 146 19.08 -3.96 6.22
N ALA A 147 19.07 -5.26 5.88
CA ALA A 147 18.36 -5.87 4.76
C ALA A 147 16.85 -6.02 4.99
N SER A 148 16.34 -5.58 6.15
CA SER A 148 14.93 -5.70 6.49
C SER A 148 14.07 -4.57 5.90
N THR A 149 12.98 -4.93 5.21
CA THR A 149 11.93 -3.99 4.75
C THR A 149 11.02 -3.51 5.89
N GLY A 150 11.15 -4.11 7.08
CA GLY A 150 10.29 -3.86 8.25
C GLY A 150 10.28 -2.41 8.72
N PHE A 151 11.43 -1.73 8.67
CA PHE A 151 11.51 -0.30 8.98
C PHE A 151 10.62 0.54 8.05
N PHE A 152 10.70 0.32 6.74
CA PHE A 152 9.90 1.04 5.76
C PHE A 152 8.40 0.76 5.93
N HIS A 153 8.03 -0.47 6.25
CA HIS A 153 6.64 -0.82 6.58
C HIS A 153 6.15 -0.03 7.80
N ARG A 154 6.95 0.06 8.86
CA ARG A 154 6.59 0.83 10.06
C ARG A 154 6.46 2.32 9.76
N GLN A 155 7.35 2.90 8.95
CA GLN A 155 7.24 4.30 8.54
C GLN A 155 5.97 4.56 7.71
N CYS A 156 5.66 3.68 6.76
CA CYS A 156 4.43 3.78 5.96
C CYS A 156 3.18 3.76 6.86
N SER A 157 3.14 2.86 7.84
CA SER A 157 2.03 2.77 8.80
C SER A 157 1.93 4.04 9.66
N PHE A 158 3.06 4.55 10.15
CA PHE A 158 3.11 5.80 10.92
C PHE A 158 2.57 6.99 10.10
N HIS A 159 3.00 7.17 8.85
CA HIS A 159 2.49 8.23 7.98
C HIS A 159 1.00 8.08 7.69
N ARG A 160 0.51 6.84 7.48
CA ARG A 160 -0.93 6.58 7.30
C ARG A 160 -1.75 6.98 8.53
N GLN A 161 -1.23 6.70 9.73
CA GLN A 161 -1.86 7.08 10.98
C GLN A 161 -1.84 8.60 11.18
N LYS A 162 -0.68 9.24 10.97
CA LYS A 162 -0.50 10.69 11.13
C LYS A 162 -1.36 11.51 10.16
N ASN A 163 -1.46 11.07 8.90
CA ASN A 163 -2.20 11.79 7.87
C ASN A 163 -3.70 11.47 7.85
N ARG A 164 -4.18 10.64 8.79
CA ARG A 164 -5.61 10.37 8.91
C ARG A 164 -6.29 11.59 9.53
N ILE A 165 -7.30 12.11 8.84
CA ILE A 165 -8.17 13.16 9.36
C ILE A 165 -9.24 12.45 10.21
N PHE A 166 -9.21 12.69 11.52
CA PHE A 166 -10.12 12.07 12.49
C PHE A 166 -11.37 12.91 12.76
N SER A 167 -11.26 14.21 12.55
CA SER A 167 -12.37 15.14 12.69
C SER A 167 -12.14 16.38 11.84
N LEU A 168 -13.22 17.06 11.50
CA LEU A 168 -13.23 18.37 10.87
C LEU A 168 -14.01 19.35 11.74
N ALA A 169 -13.50 20.57 11.90
CA ALA A 169 -14.25 21.65 12.54
C ALA A 169 -14.92 22.48 11.44
N VAL A 170 -16.25 22.55 11.47
CA VAL A 170 -17.08 23.30 10.51
C VAL A 170 -18.04 24.17 11.31
N ASP A 171 -17.98 25.49 11.11
CA ASP A 171 -18.86 26.47 11.76
C ASP A 171 -18.98 26.33 13.29
N GLY A 172 -17.87 25.95 13.96
CA GLY A 172 -17.82 25.75 15.41
C GLY A 172 -18.25 24.37 15.90
N HIS A 173 -18.67 23.47 15.01
CA HIS A 173 -19.03 22.08 15.31
C HIS A 173 -17.95 21.10 14.85
N THR A 174 -17.68 20.08 15.66
CA THR A 174 -16.73 19.01 15.33
C THR A 174 -17.47 17.84 14.68
N LEU A 175 -17.16 17.58 13.41
CA LEU A 175 -17.63 16.40 12.68
C LEU A 175 -16.63 15.26 12.84
N THR A 176 -17.10 14.10 13.25
CA THR A 176 -16.32 12.84 13.32
C THR A 176 -16.89 11.75 12.43
N ASP A 177 -18.07 11.98 11.84
CA ASP A 177 -18.76 11.03 10.98
C ASP A 177 -18.06 10.86 9.62
N GLN A 178 -17.93 9.61 9.18
CA GLN A 178 -17.12 9.25 8.02
C GLN A 178 -17.73 9.65 6.69
N ASP A 179 -19.05 9.84 6.63
CA ASP A 179 -19.78 10.28 5.43
C ASP A 179 -20.01 11.80 5.45
N ALA A 180 -20.22 12.39 6.63
CA ALA A 180 -20.40 13.83 6.79
C ALA A 180 -19.11 14.63 6.55
N MET A 181 -17.94 14.10 6.95
CA MET A 181 -16.65 14.78 6.76
C MET A 181 -16.30 15.01 5.27
N PRO A 182 -16.38 14.01 4.36
CA PRO A 182 -16.18 14.23 2.93
C PRO A 182 -17.16 15.22 2.33
N GLN A 183 -18.44 15.16 2.73
CA GLN A 183 -19.49 16.05 2.23
C GLN A 183 -19.23 17.50 2.64
N ALA A 184 -18.93 17.75 3.92
CA ALA A 184 -18.61 19.08 4.40
C ALA A 184 -17.33 19.66 3.75
N ALA A 185 -16.33 18.80 3.51
CA ALA A 185 -15.14 19.20 2.78
C ALA A 185 -15.47 19.57 1.31
N PHE A 186 -16.33 18.78 0.65
CA PHE A 186 -16.79 19.06 -0.71
C PHE A 186 -17.51 20.41 -0.77
N GLU A 187 -18.54 20.63 0.06
CA GLU A 187 -19.33 21.86 0.09
C GLU A 187 -18.48 23.10 0.36
N HIS A 188 -17.49 23.00 1.26
CA HIS A 188 -16.55 24.08 1.54
C HIS A 188 -15.75 24.49 0.30
N PHE A 189 -15.16 23.52 -0.41
CA PHE A 189 -14.33 23.81 -1.58
C PHE A 189 -15.14 24.15 -2.82
N ASP A 190 -16.32 23.55 -3.00
CA ASP A 190 -17.28 23.88 -4.07
C ASP A 190 -17.69 25.36 -3.96
N LYS A 191 -18.05 25.83 -2.76
CA LYS A 191 -18.36 27.23 -2.50
C LYS A 191 -17.21 28.20 -2.79
N ILE A 192 -15.95 27.77 -2.63
CA ILE A 192 -14.76 28.61 -2.86
C ILE A 192 -14.35 28.60 -4.34
N LEU A 193 -14.45 27.44 -5.01
CA LEU A 193 -13.88 27.21 -6.33
C LEU A 193 -14.90 27.31 -7.47
N GLY A 194 -16.20 27.18 -7.18
CA GLY A 194 -17.30 27.34 -8.14
C GLY A 194 -17.90 26.03 -8.62
#